data_AF-A0A2D7TDF9-F1
#
_entry.id   AF-A0A2D7TDF9-F1
#
_cell.length_a   1.000
_cell.length_b   1.000
_cell.length_c   1.000
_cell.angle_alpha   90.00
_cell.angle_beta   90.00
_cell.angle_gamma   90.00
#
_symmetry.space_group_name_H-M   'P 1'
#
loop_
_entity.id
_entity.type
_entity.pdbx_description
1 polymer ?
#
loop_
_entity_poly.entity_id
_entity_poly.type
_entity_poly.pdbx_seq_one_letter_code
_entity_poly.pdbx_strand_id
1 'polypeptide(L)' 'MFRFFRLKKWFLWSWFGSFIILSSLWIQVKIDVKINEWFGEFYDMIQKALSKPNSITMQEYWDSLF' A
#
# COMPACT_ATOMS: atom_id res chain seq x y z
N MET A 1 -5.72 13.41 -29.57
CA MET A 1 -6.09 12.62 -28.38
C MET A 1 -6.74 13.45 -27.26
N PHE A 2 -6.15 14.54 -26.75
CA PHE A 2 -6.70 15.32 -25.61
C PHE A 2 -7.99 16.14 -25.86
N ARG A 3 -8.68 15.93 -26.99
CA ARG A 3 -9.92 16.67 -27.29
C ARG A 3 -11.03 16.30 -26.30
N PHE A 4 -11.02 15.05 -25.82
CA PHE A 4 -11.95 14.54 -24.82
C PHE A 4 -11.98 15.38 -23.54
N PHE A 5 -10.80 15.80 -23.04
CA PHE A 5 -10.65 16.61 -21.83
C PHE A 5 -11.07 18.07 -21.96
N ARG A 6 -11.31 18.56 -23.20
CA ARG A 6 -11.65 19.96 -23.48
C ARG A 6 -13.07 20.14 -24.01
N LEU A 7 -13.78 19.06 -24.29
CA LEU A 7 -15.17 19.11 -24.74
C LEU A 7 -16.08 19.43 -23.54
N LYS A 8 -16.82 20.55 -23.61
CA LYS A 8 -17.71 21.00 -22.52
C LYS A 8 -18.66 19.90 -22.01
N LYS A 9 -19.19 19.05 -22.91
CA LYS A 9 -20.06 17.92 -22.55
C LYS A 9 -19.39 16.90 -21.62
N TRP A 10 -18.07 16.71 -21.76
CA TRP A 10 -17.32 15.67 -21.05
C TRP A 10 -16.28 16.24 -20.09
N PHE A 11 -16.20 17.56 -19.94
CA PHE A 11 -15.16 18.22 -19.16
C PHE A 11 -15.15 17.73 -17.70
N LEU A 12 -16.29 17.77 -17.02
CA LEU A 12 -16.39 17.29 -15.63
C LEU A 12 -16.10 15.80 -15.51
N TRP A 13 -16.65 14.97 -16.41
CA TRP A 13 -16.46 13.52 -16.39
C TRP A 13 -15.01 13.09 -16.65
N SER A 14 -14.37 13.71 -17.64
CA SER A 14 -13.00 13.38 -18.03
C SER A 14 -11.99 13.74 -16.94
N TRP A 15 -12.12 14.94 -16.36
CA TRP A 15 -11.24 15.37 -15.27
C TRP A 15 -11.46 14.61 -13.98
N PHE A 16 -12.72 14.41 -13.58
CA PHE A 16 -13.03 13.68 -12.35
C PHE A 16 -12.66 12.21 -12.46
N GLY A 17 -12.97 11.56 -13.59
CA GLY A 17 -12.58 10.18 -13.85
C GLY A 17 -11.06 10.00 -13.85
N SER A 18 -10.31 10.89 -14.49
CA SER A 18 -8.84 10.84 -14.45
C SER A 18 -8.30 11.09 -13.05
N PHE A 19 -8.86 12.01 -12.29
CA PHE A 19 -8.45 12.24 -10.90
C PHE A 19 -8.64 11.00 -10.03
N ILE A 20 -9.78 10.32 -10.16
CA ILE A 20 -10.05 9.07 -9.44
C ILE A 20 -9.04 7.99 -9.82
N ILE A 21 -8.81 7.77 -11.12
CA ILE A 21 -7.89 6.73 -11.59
C ILE A 21 -6.48 7.00 -11.06
N LEU A 22 -5.98 8.22 -11.20
CA LEU A 22 -4.64 8.59 -10.73
C LEU A 22 -4.52 8.46 -9.21
N SER A 23 -5.54 8.90 -8.47
CA SER A 23 -5.55 8.78 -7.00
C SER A 23 -5.60 7.32 -6.56
N SER A 24 -6.41 6.48 -7.23
CA SER A 24 -6.49 5.05 -6.96
C SER A 24 -5.15 4.36 -7.17
N LEU A 25 -4.48 4.64 -8.30
CA LEU A 25 -3.16 4.08 -8.59
C LEU A 25 -2.12 4.53 -7.55
N TRP A 26 -2.14 5.81 -7.16
CA TRP A 26 -1.24 6.33 -6.14
C TRP A 26 -1.44 5.64 -4.79
N ILE A 27 -2.70 5.50 -4.35
CA ILE A 27 -3.03 4.79 -3.10
C ILE A 27 -2.57 3.33 -3.18
N GLN A 28 -2.82 2.65 -4.29
CA GLN A 28 -2.41 1.26 -4.50
C GLN A 28 -0.90 1.11 -4.32
N VAL A 29 -0.10 1.93 -4.99
CA VAL A 29 1.37 1.90 -4.85
C VAL A 29 1.81 2.16 -3.41
N LYS A 30 1.15 3.08 -2.70
CA LYS A 30 1.48 3.37 -1.28
C LYS A 30 1.13 2.19 -0.37
N ILE A 31 0.04 1.47 -0.64
CA ILE A 31 -0.32 0.25 0.09
C ILE A 31 0.70 -0.85 -0.21
N ASP A 32 1.07 -1.05 -1.47
CA ASP A 32 2.03 -2.09 -1.88
C ASP A 32 3.40 -1.89 -1.21
N VAL A 33 3.89 -0.65 -1.13
CA VAL A 33 5.15 -0.34 -0.43
C VAL A 33 5.04 -0.65 1.06
N LYS A 34 3.96 -0.24 1.72
CA LYS A 34 3.74 -0.53 3.15
C LYS A 34 3.67 -2.01 3.44
N ILE A 35 2.96 -2.76 2.60
CA ILE A 35 2.85 -4.22 2.71
C ILE A 35 4.23 -4.85 2.55
N ASN A 36 5.03 -4.42 1.57
CA ASN A 36 6.39 -4.95 1.40
C ASN A 36 7.31 -4.66 2.60
N GLU A 37 7.29 -3.45 3.13
CA GLU A 37 8.07 -3.08 4.33
C GLU A 37 7.66 -3.94 5.53
N TRP A 38 6.35 -4.07 5.75
CA TRP A 38 5.76 -4.90 6.80
C TRP A 38 6.14 -6.39 6.67
N PHE A 39 6.09 -6.94 5.46
CA PHE A 39 6.53 -8.32 5.21
C PHE A 39 8.02 -8.51 5.54
N GLY A 40 8.86 -7.52 5.25
CA GLY A 40 10.28 -7.55 5.61
C GLY A 40 10.49 -7.69 7.12
N GLU A 41 9.90 -6.78 7.90
CA GLU A 41 9.97 -6.80 9.38
C GLU A 41 9.40 -8.10 9.96
N PHE A 42 8.30 -8.61 9.40
CA PHE A 42 7.70 -9.87 9.82
C PHE A 42 8.65 -11.06 9.61
N TYR A 43 9.32 -11.14 8.45
CA TYR A 43 10.30 -12.21 8.20
C TYR A 43 11.51 -12.11 9.13
N ASP A 44 12.01 -10.90 9.40
CA ASP A 44 13.10 -10.68 10.34
C ASP A 44 12.75 -11.10 11.76
N MET A 45 11.50 -10.84 12.17
CA MET A 45 10.96 -11.34 13.43
C MET A 45 10.98 -12.87 13.45
N ILE A 46 10.36 -13.54 12.48
CA ILE A 46 10.34 -15.02 12.45
C ILE A 46 11.75 -15.62 12.48
N GLN A 47 12.71 -15.02 11.76
CA GLN A 47 14.11 -15.47 11.79
C GLN A 47 14.76 -15.35 13.18
N LYS A 48 14.48 -14.28 13.93
CA LYS A 48 14.94 -14.13 15.32
C LYS A 48 14.36 -15.21 16.24
N ALA A 49 13.09 -15.56 16.04
CA ALA A 49 12.39 -16.61 16.82
C ALA A 49 13.01 -17.98 16.60
N LEU A 50 13.34 -18.29 15.35
CA LEU A 50 13.96 -19.56 14.98
C LEU A 50 15.42 -19.66 15.41
N SER A 51 16.14 -18.54 15.45
CA SER A 51 17.55 -18.49 15.82
C SER A 51 17.81 -18.65 17.33
N LYS A 52 16.87 -18.19 18.17
CA LYS A 52 16.97 -18.31 19.63
C LYS A 52 15.60 -18.60 20.24
N PRO A 53 15.43 -19.72 20.98
CA PRO A 53 14.19 -19.96 21.71
C PRO A 53 13.96 -18.87 22.77
N ASN A 54 12.70 -18.44 22.97
CA ASN A 54 12.27 -17.32 23.83
C ASN A 54 12.76 -15.91 23.43
N SER A 55 13.16 -15.69 22.17
CA SER A 55 13.66 -14.37 21.72
C SER A 55 12.58 -13.36 21.32
N ILE A 56 11.32 -13.78 21.21
CA ILE A 56 10.20 -12.92 20.81
C ILE A 56 9.07 -13.07 21.80
N THR A 57 8.53 -11.93 22.22
CA THR A 57 7.35 -11.90 23.08
C THR A 57 6.08 -11.99 22.24
N MET A 58 4.99 -12.50 22.82
CA MET A 58 3.68 -12.48 22.16
C MET A 58 3.26 -11.05 21.77
N GLN A 59 3.71 -10.05 22.53
CA GLN A 59 3.44 -8.64 22.30
C GLN A 59 4.11 -8.12 21.03
N GLU A 60 5.39 -8.43 20.79
CA GLU A 60 6.08 -8.13 19.52
C GLU A 60 5.39 -8.79 18.32
N TYR A 61 4.94 -10.05 18.47
CA TYR A 61 4.19 -10.71 17.41
C TYR A 61 2.89 -9.98 17.07
N TRP A 62 2.12 -9.55 18.07
CA TRP A 62 0.90 -8.78 17.84
C TRP A 62 1.17 -7.39 17.24
N ASP A 63 2.25 -6.72 17.64
CA ASP A 63 2.67 -5.43 17.09
C ASP A 63 3.12 -5.55 15.62
N SER A 64 3.58 -6.73 15.20
CA SER A 64 3.86 -7.00 13.78
C SER A 64 2.63 -7.35 12.97
N LEU A 65 1.44 -7.48 13.55
CA LEU A 65 0.21 -7.83 12.81
C LEU A 65 -0.73 -6.64 12.63
N PHE A 66 -0.59 -5.58 13.43
CA PHE A 66 -1.48 -4.43 13.51
C PHE A 66 -0.75 -3.10 13.31
#